data_AF-A0A7K2PAS0-F1
#
_entry.id   AF-A0A7K2PAS0-F1
#
_cell.length_a   1.000
_cell.length_b   1.000
_cell.length_c   1.000
_cell.angle_alpha   90.00
_cell.angle_beta   90.00
_cell.angle_gamma   90.00
#
_symmetry.space_group_name_H-M   'P 1'
#
loop_
_entity.id
_entity.type
_entity.pdbx_description
1 polymer ?
#
loop_
_entity_poly.entity_id
_entity_poly.type
_entity_poly.pdbx_seq_one_letter_code
_entity_poly.pdbx_strand_id
1 'polypeptide(L)'
;DQAIRDYFRHEGHRTVISQRALQAHADPWLGWTELDGAGQLVAEVSPYAVDLDWGDIDDPEEIAEVVADLGRATATMHAAADDQSGESLVPFSTERAIDAAIAADEEGFAPLLVDFAHRYGARARGDHQTFVDLFRNGRIPGL
;
A
#
# COMPACT_ATOMS: atom_id res chain seq x y z
N ASP A 1 6.38 0.83 19.24
CA ASP A 1 6.45 2.02 20.10
C ASP A 1 5.07 2.29 20.69
N GLN A 2 4.99 2.55 22.00
CA GLN A 2 3.73 2.84 22.69
C GLN A 2 3.22 4.25 22.33
N ALA A 3 4.11 5.23 22.17
CA ALA A 3 3.74 6.60 21.85
C ALA A 3 3.07 6.71 20.47
N ILE A 4 3.54 5.94 19.48
CA ILE A 4 2.93 5.85 18.14
C ILE A 4 1.53 5.24 18.20
N ARG A 5 1.34 4.21 19.04
CA ARG A 5 0.04 3.54 19.18
C ARG A 5 -0.98 4.45 19.87
N ASP A 6 -0.56 5.18 20.88
CA ASP A 6 -1.43 6.07 21.65
C ASP A 6 -1.73 7.40 20.93
N TYR A 7 -0.97 7.72 19.88
CA TYR A 7 -1.24 8.88 19.03
C TYR A 7 -2.54 8.74 18.23
N PHE A 8 -2.85 7.53 17.77
CA PHE A 8 -4.04 7.27 16.98
C PHE A 8 -5.17 6.73 17.84
N ARG A 9 -6.38 7.26 17.65
CA ARG A 9 -7.60 6.79 18.35
C ARG A 9 -7.91 5.33 18.03
N HIS A 10 -7.76 4.96 16.76
CA HIS A 10 -7.95 3.62 16.22
C HIS A 10 -7.40 3.58 14.78
N GLU A 11 -7.44 2.40 14.15
CA GLU A 11 -6.90 2.19 12.80
C GLU A 11 -7.54 3.08 11.72
N GLY A 12 -8.86 3.30 11.76
CA GLY A 12 -9.51 4.25 10.83
C GLY A 12 -8.93 5.67 10.88
N HIS A 13 -8.67 6.21 12.09
CA HIS A 13 -8.05 7.53 12.26
C HIS A 13 -6.62 7.54 11.70
N ARG A 14 -5.84 6.50 12.02
CA ARG A 14 -4.47 6.35 11.52
C ARG A 14 -4.43 6.39 10.00
N THR A 15 -5.26 5.59 9.35
CA THR A 15 -5.30 5.51 7.88
C THR A 15 -5.64 6.84 7.23
N VAL A 16 -6.62 7.59 7.75
CA VAL A 16 -6.99 8.91 7.22
C VAL A 16 -5.85 9.92 7.31
N ILE A 17 -5.20 10.00 8.47
CA ILE A 17 -4.09 10.94 8.67
C ILE A 17 -2.94 10.61 7.71
N SER A 18 -2.57 9.34 7.61
CA SER A 18 -1.52 8.90 6.68
C SER A 18 -1.90 9.15 5.22
N GLN A 19 -3.14 8.86 4.82
CA GLN A 19 -3.59 9.04 3.44
C GLN A 19 -3.63 10.51 3.04
N ARG A 20 -4.04 11.41 3.94
CA ARG A 20 -3.97 12.87 3.69
C ARG A 20 -2.54 13.35 3.48
N ALA A 21 -1.57 12.82 4.23
CA ALA A 21 -0.17 13.20 4.08
C ALA A 21 0.42 12.76 2.72
N LEU A 22 -0.07 11.65 2.14
CA LEU A 22 0.41 11.12 0.85
C LEU A 22 -0.22 11.79 -0.37
N GLN A 23 -1.27 12.61 -0.19
CA GLN A 23 -2.09 13.12 -1.29
C GLN A 23 -2.06 14.65 -1.34
N ALA A 24 -1.54 15.20 -2.44
CA ALA A 24 -1.63 16.64 -2.71
C ALA A 24 -3.09 17.14 -2.82
N HIS A 25 -4.00 16.26 -3.26
CA HIS A 25 -5.44 16.52 -3.34
C HIS A 25 -6.19 15.32 -2.76
N ALA A 26 -6.25 15.25 -1.43
CA ALA A 26 -7.02 14.22 -0.76
C ALA A 26 -8.53 14.36 -1.07
N ASP A 27 -9.24 13.23 -1.08
CA ASP A 27 -10.70 13.22 -1.17
C ASP A 27 -11.30 14.14 -0.10
N PRO A 28 -12.14 15.13 -0.47
CA PRO A 28 -12.79 16.03 0.48
C PRO A 28 -13.61 15.31 1.56
N TRP A 29 -14.08 14.10 1.27
CA TRP A 29 -14.87 13.26 2.16
C TRP A 29 -14.03 12.27 2.97
N LEU A 30 -12.71 12.25 2.77
CA LEU A 30 -11.80 11.36 3.46
C LEU A 30 -11.87 11.62 4.97
N GLY A 31 -12.40 10.66 5.70
CA GLY A 31 -12.69 10.74 7.12
C GLY A 31 -12.68 9.37 7.77
N TRP A 32 -12.99 9.33 9.05
CA TRP A 32 -13.03 8.09 9.83
C TRP A 32 -14.23 8.12 10.76
N THR A 33 -14.68 6.94 11.16
CA THR A 33 -15.74 6.77 12.17
C THR A 33 -15.45 5.53 13.01
N GLU A 34 -16.28 5.25 13.99
CA GLU A 34 -16.23 4.04 14.81
C GLU A 34 -17.58 3.31 14.69
N LEU A 35 -17.53 2.01 14.43
CA LEU A 35 -18.70 1.12 14.42
C LEU A 35 -18.43 -0.03 15.39
N ASP A 36 -19.29 -0.19 16.40
CA ASP A 36 -19.17 -1.24 17.43
C ASP A 36 -17.78 -1.31 18.09
N GLY A 37 -17.16 -0.15 18.35
CA GLY A 37 -15.81 -0.06 18.94
C GLY A 37 -14.67 -0.29 17.95
N ALA A 38 -14.96 -0.55 16.66
CA ALA A 38 -13.97 -0.74 15.61
C ALA A 38 -13.86 0.50 14.73
N GLY A 39 -12.66 1.07 14.66
CA GLY A 39 -12.35 2.19 13.79
C GLY A 39 -12.47 1.86 12.30
N GLN A 40 -13.15 2.73 11.55
CA GLN A 40 -13.41 2.59 10.12
C GLN A 40 -12.84 3.77 9.33
N LEU A 41 -12.36 3.48 8.13
CA LEU A 41 -12.07 4.49 7.10
C LEU A 41 -13.37 4.84 6.38
N VAL A 42 -13.58 6.13 6.10
CA VAL A 42 -14.66 6.65 5.28
C VAL A 42 -14.02 7.41 4.12
N ALA A 43 -14.36 7.05 2.89
CA ALA A 43 -13.91 7.72 1.69
C ALA A 43 -15.03 7.71 0.65
N GLU A 44 -14.99 8.66 -0.28
CA GLU A 44 -15.85 8.67 -1.45
C GLU A 44 -15.59 7.42 -2.30
N VAL A 45 -16.67 6.76 -2.71
CA VAL A 45 -16.59 5.73 -3.76
C VAL A 45 -16.50 6.46 -5.09
N SER A 46 -15.27 6.65 -5.58
CA SER A 46 -15.05 7.31 -6.87
C SER A 46 -15.37 6.34 -8.03
N PRO A 47 -16.27 6.69 -8.96
CA PRO A 47 -16.49 5.91 -10.18
C PRO A 47 -15.31 6.03 -11.18
N TYR A 48 -14.32 6.87 -10.88
CA TYR A 48 -13.13 7.09 -11.69
C TYR A 48 -11.89 6.39 -11.13
N ALA A 49 -12.03 5.63 -10.04
CA ALA A 49 -10.98 4.72 -9.57
C ALA A 49 -10.94 3.50 -10.49
N VAL A 50 -10.29 3.67 -11.64
CA VAL A 50 -10.05 2.59 -12.60
C VAL A 50 -8.67 2.01 -12.29
N ASP A 51 -8.63 0.70 -12.06
CA ASP A 51 -7.36 -0.02 -11.90
C ASP A 51 -6.66 -0.15 -13.25
N LEU A 52 -5.35 -0.35 -13.24
CA LEU A 52 -4.62 -0.64 -14.47
C LEU A 52 -5.08 -2.00 -15.00
N ASP A 53 -5.37 -2.10 -16.30
CA ASP A 53 -5.66 -3.40 -16.91
C ASP A 53 -4.36 -4.16 -17.15
N TRP A 54 -3.93 -4.89 -16.11
CA TRP A 54 -2.72 -5.71 -16.14
C TRP A 54 -2.80 -6.84 -17.17
N GLY A 55 -3.99 -7.18 -17.68
CA GLY A 55 -4.17 -8.25 -18.66
C GLY A 55 -3.62 -7.91 -20.04
N ASP A 56 -3.54 -6.61 -20.36
CA ASP A 56 -3.07 -6.12 -21.66
C ASP A 56 -1.54 -5.88 -21.69
N ILE A 57 -0.86 -5.96 -20.54
CA ILE A 57 0.59 -5.75 -20.42
C ILE A 57 1.30 -7.10 -20.42
N ASP A 58 1.69 -7.58 -21.61
CA ASP A 58 2.38 -8.87 -21.79
C ASP A 58 3.78 -8.78 -22.40
N ASP A 59 4.23 -7.58 -22.77
CA ASP A 59 5.56 -7.31 -23.31
C ASP A 59 6.54 -6.81 -22.22
N PRO A 60 7.77 -7.37 -22.11
CA PRO A 60 8.74 -6.93 -21.12
C PRO A 60 9.17 -5.47 -21.21
N GLU A 61 9.21 -4.87 -22.40
CA GLU A 61 9.57 -3.46 -22.57
C GLU A 61 8.45 -2.57 -22.05
N GLU A 62 7.19 -2.91 -22.34
CA GLU A 62 6.02 -2.23 -21.79
C GLU A 62 5.95 -2.33 -20.27
N ILE A 63 6.20 -3.52 -19.71
CA ILE A 63 6.29 -3.72 -18.25
C ILE A 63 7.34 -2.78 -17.65
N ALA A 64 8.52 -2.67 -18.27
CA ALA A 64 9.60 -1.82 -17.77
C ALA A 64 9.20 -0.33 -17.78
N GLU A 65 8.51 0.14 -18.81
CA GLU A 65 7.99 1.51 -18.91
C GLU A 65 6.96 1.79 -17.80
N VAL A 66 5.98 0.90 -17.63
CA VAL A 66 4.95 1.01 -16.58
C VAL A 66 5.56 1.01 -15.19
N VAL A 67 6.52 0.12 -14.91
CA VAL A 67 7.22 0.07 -13.61
C VAL A 67 7.99 1.37 -13.35
N ALA A 68 8.60 1.96 -14.38
CA ALA A 68 9.30 3.23 -14.24
C ALA A 68 8.34 4.39 -13.89
N ASP A 69 7.17 4.44 -14.51
CA ASP A 69 6.13 5.43 -14.19
C ASP A 69 5.55 5.23 -12.79
N LEU A 70 5.26 4.00 -12.39
CA LEU A 70 4.80 3.67 -11.04
C LEU A 70 5.86 4.05 -9.99
N GLY A 71 7.14 3.86 -10.29
CA GLY A 71 8.25 4.30 -9.44
C GLY A 71 8.26 5.81 -9.24
N ARG A 72 8.10 6.59 -10.31
CA ARG A 72 8.01 8.07 -10.25
C ARG A 72 6.79 8.54 -9.46
N ALA A 73 5.63 7.94 -9.69
CA ALA A 73 4.40 8.25 -8.96
C ALA A 73 4.57 7.97 -7.45
N THR A 74 5.15 6.82 -7.11
CA THR A 74 5.42 6.43 -5.71
C THR A 74 6.40 7.39 -5.04
N ALA A 75 7.49 7.75 -5.71
CA ALA A 75 8.45 8.73 -5.21
C ALA A 75 7.80 10.11 -4.99
N THR A 76 6.89 10.52 -5.86
CA THR A 76 6.15 11.79 -5.74
C THR A 76 5.23 11.79 -4.52
N MET A 77 4.52 10.69 -4.25
CA MET A 77 3.68 10.54 -3.04
C MET A 77 4.51 10.60 -1.75
N HIS A 78 5.70 9.98 -1.75
CA HIS A 78 6.62 10.05 -0.62
C HIS A 78 7.13 11.49 -0.38
N ALA A 79 7.55 12.19 -1.43
CA ALA A 79 7.99 13.57 -1.33
C ALA A 79 6.87 14.52 -0.82
N ALA A 80 5.60 14.28 -1.19
CA ALA A 80 4.47 15.07 -0.69
C ALA A 80 4.28 14.91 0.84
N ALA A 81 4.50 13.71 1.36
CA ALA A 81 4.39 13.45 2.80
C ALA A 81 5.53 14.07 3.62
N ASP A 82 6.72 14.25 3.04
CA ASP A 82 7.87 14.83 3.73
C ASP A 82 7.69 16.35 3.98
N ASP A 83 7.11 17.08 3.01
CA ASP A 83 6.93 18.54 3.09
C ASP A 83 5.69 18.97 3.92
N GLN A 84 4.62 18.15 3.92
CA GLN A 84 3.32 18.55 4.48
C GLN A 84 2.93 17.84 5.78
N SER A 85 3.62 16.78 6.21
CA SER A 85 3.10 15.96 7.31
C SER A 85 3.03 16.71 8.64
N GLY A 86 3.91 17.67 8.93
CA GLY A 86 3.89 18.44 10.20
C GLY A 86 3.95 17.57 11.48
N GLU A 87 4.12 16.25 11.32
CA GLU A 87 4.02 15.25 12.38
C GLU A 87 5.42 14.79 12.79
N SER A 88 5.83 15.19 13.98
CA SER A 88 7.10 14.81 14.62
C SER A 88 7.13 13.36 15.14
N LEU A 89 6.20 12.50 14.72
CA LEU A 89 5.99 11.18 15.33
C LEU A 89 7.17 10.23 15.09
N VAL A 90 7.84 10.40 13.94
CA VAL A 90 9.03 9.64 13.56
C VAL A 90 10.21 10.61 13.53
N PRO A 91 11.16 10.52 14.50
CA PRO A 91 12.21 11.53 14.67
C PRO A 91 13.39 11.33 13.70
N PHE A 92 13.19 10.62 12.59
CA PHE A 92 14.21 10.35 11.59
C PHE A 92 13.58 10.34 10.19
N SER A 93 14.41 10.59 9.17
CA SER A 93 13.97 10.46 7.78
C SER A 93 13.91 8.98 7.41
N THR A 94 12.70 8.45 7.27
CA THR A 94 12.45 7.08 6.81
C THR A 94 13.07 6.84 5.44
N GLU A 95 12.98 7.81 4.54
CA GLU A 95 13.57 7.74 3.20
C GLU A 95 15.09 7.56 3.26
N ARG A 96 15.79 8.37 4.06
CA ARG A 96 17.25 8.22 4.23
C ARG A 96 17.64 6.89 4.89
N ALA A 97 16.80 6.36 5.77
CA ALA A 97 17.05 5.06 6.37
C ALA A 97 16.87 3.92 5.37
N ILE A 98 15.86 4.00 4.49
CA ILE A 98 15.63 3.05 3.39
C ILE A 98 16.78 3.14 2.38
N ASP A 99 17.15 4.35 1.95
CA ASP A 99 18.28 4.60 1.05
C ASP A 99 19.58 4.00 1.60
N ALA A 100 19.90 4.27 2.87
CA ALA A 100 21.08 3.70 3.52
C ALA A 100 21.04 2.16 3.63
N ALA A 101 19.86 1.57 3.82
CA ALA A 101 19.70 0.11 3.87
C ALA A 101 19.89 -0.55 2.50
N ILE A 102 19.40 0.09 1.43
CA ILE A 102 19.60 -0.37 0.04
C ILE A 102 21.06 -0.18 -0.38
N ALA A 103 21.65 0.99 -0.09
CA ALA A 103 23.04 1.31 -0.43
C ALA A 103 24.07 0.37 0.22
N ALA A 104 23.70 -0.31 1.31
CA ALA A 104 24.55 -1.32 1.94
C ALA A 104 24.72 -2.60 1.09
N ASP A 105 23.78 -2.89 0.18
CA ASP A 105 23.81 -4.04 -0.74
C ASP A 105 22.91 -3.78 -1.96
N GLU A 106 23.33 -2.85 -2.84
CA GLU A 106 22.55 -2.49 -4.04
C GLU A 106 22.42 -3.67 -5.01
N GLU A 107 23.49 -4.47 -5.16
CA GLU A 107 23.50 -5.63 -6.04
C GLU A 107 22.52 -6.72 -5.57
N GLY A 108 22.36 -6.89 -4.25
CA GLY A 108 21.43 -7.84 -3.65
C GLY A 108 19.96 -7.41 -3.65
N PHE A 109 19.68 -6.10 -3.81
CA PHE A 109 18.32 -5.59 -3.72
C PHE A 109 17.40 -6.10 -4.84
N ALA A 110 17.86 -6.09 -6.10
CA ALA A 110 17.07 -6.59 -7.22
C ALA A 110 16.76 -8.10 -7.10
N PRO A 111 17.72 -8.99 -6.81
CA PRO A 111 17.43 -10.39 -6.50
C PRO A 111 16.43 -10.59 -5.37
N LEU A 112 16.50 -9.78 -4.31
CA LEU A 112 15.56 -9.83 -3.19
C LEU A 112 14.13 -9.49 -3.63
N LEU A 113 13.95 -8.46 -4.45
CA LEU A 113 12.65 -8.09 -5.00
C LEU A 113 12.09 -9.19 -5.92
N VAL A 114 12.93 -9.76 -6.79
CA VAL A 114 12.55 -10.85 -7.69
C VAL A 114 12.12 -12.10 -6.90
N ASP A 115 12.90 -12.50 -5.91
CA ASP A 115 12.56 -13.64 -5.05
C ASP A 115 11.26 -13.40 -4.27
N PHE A 116 11.08 -12.20 -3.71
CA PHE A 116 9.83 -11.81 -3.06
C PHE A 116 8.64 -11.91 -4.03
N ALA A 117 8.77 -11.35 -5.23
CA ALA A 117 7.70 -11.35 -6.23
C ALA A 117 7.29 -12.78 -6.63
N HIS A 118 8.26 -13.67 -6.84
CA HIS A 118 7.97 -15.07 -7.15
C HIS A 118 7.30 -15.80 -5.98
N ARG A 119 7.81 -15.64 -4.75
CA ARG A 119 7.22 -16.26 -3.56
C ARG A 119 5.80 -15.76 -3.29
N TYR A 120 5.59 -14.45 -3.37
CA TYR A 120 4.27 -13.85 -3.19
C TYR A 120 3.31 -14.28 -4.29
N GLY A 121 3.75 -14.30 -5.55
CA GLY A 121 2.94 -14.78 -6.67
C GLY A 121 2.56 -16.26 -6.54
N ALA A 122 3.44 -17.11 -6.02
CA ALA A 122 3.10 -18.51 -5.72
C ALA A 122 2.06 -18.61 -4.60
N ARG A 123 2.22 -17.80 -3.54
CA ARG A 123 1.29 -17.74 -2.41
C ARG A 123 -0.10 -17.29 -2.85
N ALA A 124 -0.21 -16.19 -3.60
CA ALA A 124 -1.47 -15.65 -4.08
C ALA A 124 -2.24 -16.68 -4.95
N ARG A 125 -1.53 -17.39 -5.85
CA ARG A 125 -2.13 -18.47 -6.65
C ARG A 125 -2.65 -19.62 -5.78
N GLY A 126 -1.86 -20.05 -4.78
CA GLY A 126 -2.26 -21.10 -3.85
C GLY A 126 -3.47 -20.71 -2.98
N ASP A 127 -3.50 -19.47 -2.51
CA ASP A 127 -4.60 -18.93 -1.72
C ASP A 127 -5.89 -18.81 -2.58
N HIS A 128 -5.76 -18.36 -3.83
CA HIS A 128 -6.87 -18.35 -4.78
C HIS A 128 -7.43 -19.76 -5.05
N GLN A 129 -6.56 -20.74 -5.30
CA GLN A 129 -6.98 -22.12 -5.51
C GLN A 129 -7.74 -22.66 -4.28
N THR A 130 -7.21 -22.40 -3.08
CA THR A 130 -7.86 -22.77 -1.81
C THR A 130 -9.24 -22.12 -1.68
N PHE A 131 -9.35 -20.83 -2.00
CA PHE A 131 -10.62 -20.11 -2.01
C PHE A 131 -11.63 -20.76 -2.97
N VAL A 132 -11.23 -21.02 -4.22
CA VAL A 132 -12.10 -21.65 -5.24
C VAL A 132 -12.56 -23.03 -4.79
N ASP A 133 -11.67 -23.84 -4.21
CA ASP A 133 -12.00 -25.17 -3.72
C ASP A 133 -12.97 -25.13 -2.54
N LEU A 134 -12.76 -24.23 -1.58
CA LEU A 134 -13.69 -24.05 -0.47
C LEU A 134 -15.05 -23.56 -0.95
N PHE A 135 -15.07 -22.61 -1.88
CA PHE A 135 -16.30 -22.05 -2.46
C PHE A 135 -17.10 -23.11 -3.21
N ARG A 136 -16.48 -23.83 -4.16
CA ARG A 136 -17.14 -24.87 -4.96
C ARG A 136 -17.67 -26.04 -4.14
N ASN A 137 -17.09 -26.30 -2.97
CA ASN A 137 -17.50 -27.37 -2.06
C ASN A 137 -18.41 -26.88 -0.92
N GLY A 138 -18.87 -25.62 -0.94
CA GLY A 138 -19.80 -25.09 0.09
C GLY A 138 -19.20 -25.01 1.49
N ARG A 139 -17.88 -24.80 1.58
CA ARG A 139 -17.12 -24.80 2.85
C ARG A 139 -16.82 -23.41 3.39
N ILE A 140 -17.33 -22.35 2.75
CA ILE A 140 -17.21 -20.97 3.22
C ILE A 140 -18.52 -20.58 3.92
N PRO A 141 -18.54 -20.37 5.25
CA PRO A 141 -19.77 -19.99 5.95
C PRO A 141 -20.30 -18.64 5.46
N GLY A 142 -21.58 -18.57 5.10
CA GLY A 142 -22.26 -17.32 4.76
C GLY A 142 -22.12 -16.86 3.30
N LEU A 143 -21.53 -17.67 2.42
CA LEU A 143 -21.53 -17.49 0.95
C LEU A 143 -22.31 -18.62 0.25
#